data_AF-A0A0K1W2E8-F1
#
_entry.id   AF-A0A0K1W2E8-F1
#
_cell.length_a   1.000
_cell.length_b   1.000
_cell.length_c   1.000
_cell.angle_alpha   90.00
_cell.angle_beta   90.00
_cell.angle_gamma   90.00
#
_symmetry.space_group_name_H-M   'P 1'
#
loop_
_entity.id
_entity.type
_entity.pdbx_description
1 polymer ?
#
loop_
_entity_poly.entity_id
_entity_poly.type
_entity_poly.pdbx_seq_one_letter_code
_entity_poly.pdbx_strand_id
1 'polypeptide(L)'
;MKKILSILGSLGIISSSATLSSNVVSCADNSKELTFKDGKSNKDVVNLFIDKTKTNIFNYEEGNEHHPVSVIDNKLGEDYLDLTDKFNWGKYSFGNVDGQVLIFESMPKDSMEFLGKDLNEIFNEVSSLQTINETTENSLKITVYVSTIKGSKGDSLFQFSIYEFSLELSDTGKGSFFASKIFFKNIKLS
;
A
#
# COMPACT_ATOMS: atom_id res chain seq x y z
N MET A 1 -36.34 10.03 -30.58
CA MET A 1 -35.17 9.67 -31.43
C MET A 1 -34.00 10.54 -30.96
N LYS A 2 -32.97 9.94 -30.35
CA LYS A 2 -31.60 9.84 -30.91
C LYS A 2 -31.12 11.23 -31.38
N LYS A 3 -30.11 11.89 -30.79
CA LYS A 3 -28.70 11.47 -30.79
C LYS A 3 -27.89 12.47 -29.92
N ILE A 4 -27.30 12.03 -28.82
CA ILE A 4 -26.10 12.66 -28.22
C ILE A 4 -25.08 11.55 -27.96
N LEU A 5 -24.82 10.74 -28.98
CA LEU A 5 -23.62 9.90 -29.09
C LEU A 5 -22.78 10.51 -30.20
N SER A 6 -21.79 11.33 -29.85
CA SER A 6 -20.63 11.63 -30.71
C SER A 6 -19.64 12.55 -29.99
N ILE A 7 -19.04 12.10 -28.88
CA ILE A 7 -17.74 12.62 -28.42
C ILE A 7 -16.87 11.42 -28.07
N LEU A 8 -16.68 10.54 -29.06
CA LEU A 8 -15.64 9.51 -29.08
C LEU A 8 -15.13 9.47 -30.52
N GLY A 9 -14.24 10.40 -30.85
CA GLY A 9 -13.82 10.61 -32.24
C GLY A 9 -12.61 11.51 -32.35
N SER A 10 -11.55 11.22 -31.61
CA SER A 10 -10.16 11.55 -31.98
C SER A 10 -9.18 11.02 -30.93
N LEU A 11 -9.17 9.71 -30.69
CA LEU A 11 -7.96 9.05 -30.19
C LEU A 11 -7.00 8.92 -31.38
N GLY A 12 -6.37 10.04 -31.73
CA GLY A 12 -5.12 10.02 -32.46
C GLY A 12 -4.07 9.49 -31.50
N ILE A 13 -3.87 8.17 -31.49
CA ILE A 13 -2.79 7.50 -30.78
C ILE A 13 -1.49 7.94 -31.46
N ILE A 14 -0.94 9.08 -31.03
CA ILE A 14 0.48 9.33 -31.18
C ILE A 14 1.09 8.64 -29.98
N SER A 15 1.60 7.44 -30.22
CA SER A 15 2.50 6.70 -29.35
C SER A 15 3.81 7.47 -29.21
N SER A 16 3.78 8.60 -28.50
CA SER A 16 4.98 9.15 -27.90
C SER A 16 5.21 8.33 -26.64
N SER A 17 6.10 7.35 -26.76
CA SER A 17 6.80 6.71 -25.66
C SER A 17 7.59 7.79 -24.91
N ALA A 18 6.87 8.62 -24.16
CA ALA A 18 7.46 9.44 -23.13
C ALA A 18 7.82 8.46 -22.02
N THR A 19 9.06 7.98 -22.08
CA THR A 19 9.78 7.46 -20.93
C THR A 19 9.61 8.50 -19.83
N LEU A 20 8.63 8.28 -18.96
CA LEU A 20 8.52 9.00 -17.70
C LEU A 20 9.78 8.62 -16.93
N SER A 21 10.82 9.43 -17.08
CA SER A 21 11.95 9.45 -16.17
C SER A 21 11.40 9.93 -14.83
N SER A 22 10.79 9.03 -14.08
CA SER A 22 10.43 9.25 -12.70
C SER A 22 11.73 9.51 -11.96
N ASN A 23 12.00 10.77 -11.66
CA ASN A 23 13.00 11.13 -10.67
C ASN A 23 12.47 10.62 -9.33
N VAL A 24 12.77 9.35 -9.03
CA VAL A 24 12.50 8.77 -7.73
C VAL A 24 13.52 9.40 -6.79
N VAL A 25 13.14 10.49 -6.13
CA VAL A 25 13.94 11.06 -5.06
C VAL A 25 13.85 10.09 -3.88
N SER A 26 14.83 9.19 -3.80
CA SER A 26 15.05 8.35 -2.63
C SER A 26 15.44 9.27 -1.47
N CYS A 27 14.46 9.66 -0.66
CA CYS A 27 14.65 10.44 0.55
C CYS A 27 15.25 9.54 1.64
N ALA A 28 16.19 10.10 2.41
CA ALA A 28 16.80 9.49 3.58
C ALA A 28 15.75 8.82 4.49
N ASP A 29 16.09 7.64 5.02
CA ASP A 29 15.21 6.75 5.78
C ASP A 29 14.79 7.38 7.12
N ASN A 30 13.79 8.26 7.06
CA ASN A 30 13.22 9.00 8.18
C ASN A 30 11.98 8.28 8.77
N SER A 31 11.86 6.97 8.54
CA SER A 31 10.74 6.18 9.04
C SER A 31 10.73 6.13 10.58
N LYS A 32 9.54 6.22 11.18
CA LYS A 32 9.37 6.19 12.64
C LYS A 32 8.87 4.84 13.11
N GLU A 33 9.29 4.41 14.29
CA GLU A 33 8.74 3.18 14.87
C GLU A 33 7.31 3.42 15.38
N LEU A 34 6.37 2.53 15.06
CA LEU A 34 5.00 2.58 15.59
C LEU A 34 4.97 2.27 17.08
N THR A 35 3.96 2.83 17.76
CA THR A 35 3.70 2.55 19.17
C THR A 35 2.34 1.89 19.35
N PHE A 36 2.29 0.91 20.26
CA PHE A 36 1.03 0.25 20.60
C PHE A 36 0.14 1.19 21.40
N LYS A 37 -1.17 1.08 21.17
CA LYS A 37 -2.19 1.60 22.08
C LYS A 37 -2.16 0.84 23.40
N ASP A 38 -2.70 1.46 24.46
CA ASP A 38 -2.76 0.86 25.79
C ASP A 38 -3.42 -0.53 25.76
N GLY A 39 -2.73 -1.51 26.35
CA GLY A 39 -3.19 -2.90 26.39
C GLY A 39 -3.02 -3.69 25.09
N LYS A 40 -2.47 -3.09 24.04
CA LYS A 40 -2.17 -3.77 22.76
C LYS A 40 -0.72 -4.26 22.71
N SER A 41 -0.48 -5.25 21.87
CA SER A 41 0.78 -5.98 21.80
C SER A 41 1.03 -6.58 20.41
N ASN A 42 2.18 -7.20 20.23
CA ASN A 42 2.48 -7.98 19.03
C ASN A 42 1.41 -9.05 18.76
N LYS A 43 0.85 -9.67 19.81
CA LYS A 43 -0.18 -10.70 19.66
C LYS A 43 -1.43 -10.18 18.96
N ASP A 44 -1.81 -8.92 19.21
CA ASP A 44 -2.96 -8.30 18.54
C ASP A 44 -2.71 -8.12 17.05
N VAL A 45 -1.49 -7.73 16.67
CA VAL A 45 -1.07 -7.63 15.26
C VAL A 45 -1.08 -8.99 14.59
N VAL A 46 -0.48 -10.00 15.23
CA VAL A 46 -0.44 -11.36 14.70
C VAL A 46 -1.85 -11.90 14.50
N ASN A 47 -2.72 -11.77 15.50
CA ASN A 47 -4.12 -12.20 15.41
C ASN A 47 -4.87 -11.52 14.27
N LEU A 48 -4.62 -10.22 14.03
CA LEU A 48 -5.21 -9.50 12.92
C LEU A 48 -4.74 -10.03 11.56
N PHE A 49 -3.46 -10.38 11.44
CA PHE A 49 -2.85 -10.76 10.16
C PHE A 49 -3.06 -12.23 9.77
N ILE A 50 -3.27 -13.12 10.75
CA ILE A 50 -3.60 -14.53 10.48
C ILE A 50 -5.11 -14.75 10.24
N ASP A 51 -5.94 -13.75 10.55
CA ASP A 51 -7.39 -13.83 10.34
C ASP A 51 -7.75 -13.47 8.90
N LYS A 52 -8.02 -14.50 8.10
CA LYS A 52 -8.45 -14.38 6.68
C LYS A 52 -9.70 -13.53 6.46
N THR A 53 -10.52 -13.32 7.49
CA THR A 53 -11.74 -12.49 7.40
C THR A 53 -11.46 -11.01 7.63
N LYS A 54 -10.21 -10.68 8.00
CA LYS A 54 -9.77 -9.32 8.30
C LYS A 54 -8.62 -8.86 7.42
N THR A 55 -7.63 -9.73 7.21
CA THR A 55 -6.39 -9.37 6.51
C THR A 55 -5.97 -10.49 5.58
N ASN A 56 -5.53 -10.11 4.38
CA ASN A 56 -4.93 -11.00 3.41
C ASN A 56 -3.69 -10.36 2.77
N ILE A 57 -2.81 -11.18 2.24
CA ILE A 57 -1.69 -10.77 1.40
C ILE A 57 -2.22 -10.42 0.00
N PHE A 58 -1.81 -9.27 -0.52
CA PHE A 58 -2.08 -8.88 -1.89
C PHE A 58 -1.25 -9.76 -2.83
N ASN A 59 -1.93 -10.55 -3.67
CA ASN A 59 -1.29 -11.34 -4.70
C ASN A 59 -1.42 -10.64 -6.06
N TYR A 60 -0.28 -10.35 -6.72
CA TYR A 60 -0.27 -9.71 -8.04
C TYR A 60 -0.52 -10.70 -9.17
N GLU A 61 -0.34 -11.99 -8.94
CA GLU A 61 -0.48 -13.01 -9.97
C GLU A 61 -1.96 -13.38 -10.11
N GLU A 62 -2.52 -13.14 -11.30
CA GLU A 62 -3.89 -13.51 -11.64
C GLU A 62 -4.14 -15.00 -11.37
N GLY A 63 -5.17 -15.31 -10.57
CA GLY A 63 -5.62 -16.67 -10.30
C GLY A 63 -5.14 -17.28 -8.97
N ASN A 64 -4.24 -16.62 -8.25
CA ASN A 64 -3.90 -17.03 -6.90
C ASN A 64 -4.90 -16.45 -5.89
N GLU A 65 -5.37 -17.29 -4.96
CA GLU A 65 -6.22 -16.84 -3.87
C GLU A 65 -5.43 -15.96 -2.89
N HIS A 66 -6.02 -14.85 -2.49
CA HIS A 66 -5.56 -14.08 -1.35
C HIS A 66 -5.56 -14.97 -0.09
N HIS A 67 -4.48 -14.94 0.68
CA HIS A 67 -4.35 -15.72 1.92
C HIS A 67 -3.85 -14.84 3.06
N PRO A 68 -4.19 -15.14 4.31
CA PRO A 68 -3.65 -14.42 5.47
C PRO A 68 -2.16 -14.73 5.65
N VAL A 69 -1.53 -14.04 6.61
CA VAL A 69 -0.18 -14.37 7.05
C VAL A 69 -0.17 -15.78 7.67
N SER A 70 0.81 -16.59 7.27
CA SER A 70 1.01 -17.96 7.72
C SER A 70 1.97 -17.98 8.92
N VAL A 71 1.52 -18.57 10.03
CA VAL A 71 2.32 -18.76 11.25
C VAL A 71 2.27 -20.23 11.66
N ILE A 72 3.43 -20.85 11.84
CA ILE A 72 3.62 -22.24 12.24
C ILE A 72 4.62 -22.26 13.40
N ASP A 73 4.24 -22.81 14.55
CA ASP A 73 5.10 -22.90 15.74
C ASP A 73 5.77 -21.56 16.15
N ASN A 74 4.98 -20.48 16.15
CA ASN A 74 5.43 -19.10 16.43
C ASN A 74 6.55 -18.60 15.48
N LYS A 75 6.54 -19.10 14.24
CA LYS A 75 7.43 -18.69 13.16
C LYS A 75 6.65 -18.44 11.88
N LEU A 76 7.17 -17.62 10.97
CA LEU A 76 6.54 -17.43 9.66
C LEU A 76 6.54 -18.75 8.88
N GLY A 77 5.39 -19.10 8.31
CA GLY A 77 5.21 -20.31 7.50
C GLY A 77 5.75 -20.19 6.07
N GLU A 78 5.95 -18.96 5.61
CA GLU A 78 6.36 -18.61 4.25
C GLU A 78 7.24 -17.34 4.24
N ASP A 79 7.83 -17.06 3.08
CA ASP A 79 8.67 -15.88 2.86
C ASP A 79 7.82 -14.69 2.38
N TYR A 80 8.01 -13.54 3.02
CA TYR A 80 7.44 -12.26 2.63
C TYR A 80 8.57 -11.35 2.15
N LEU A 81 8.98 -11.52 0.90
CA LEU A 81 10.12 -10.82 0.30
C LEU A 81 9.72 -9.49 -0.34
N ASP A 82 10.72 -8.69 -0.67
CA ASP A 82 10.54 -7.39 -1.31
C ASP A 82 9.88 -7.51 -2.69
N LEU A 83 8.98 -6.58 -2.98
CA LEU A 83 8.43 -6.40 -4.31
C LEU A 83 9.48 -5.69 -5.17
N THR A 84 10.38 -6.49 -5.74
CA THR A 84 11.62 -6.02 -6.37
C THR A 84 11.47 -5.42 -7.76
N ASP A 85 10.29 -5.50 -8.40
CA ASP A 85 10.13 -4.98 -9.76
C ASP A 85 8.85 -4.17 -10.06
N LYS A 86 7.75 -4.30 -9.30
CA LYS A 86 6.41 -3.93 -9.84
C LYS A 86 5.33 -3.68 -8.78
N PHE A 87 5.51 -2.76 -7.81
CA PHE A 87 4.30 -2.14 -7.29
C PHE A 87 3.76 -1.23 -8.40
N ASN A 88 2.87 -1.75 -9.24
CA ASN A 88 2.27 -1.02 -10.34
C ASN A 88 0.77 -0.92 -10.08
N TRP A 89 0.23 0.29 -10.13
CA TRP A 89 -1.20 0.53 -10.12
C TRP A 89 -1.60 1.08 -11.49
N GLY A 90 -2.16 0.20 -12.32
CA GLY A 90 -2.41 0.50 -13.72
C GLY A 90 -1.11 0.81 -14.46
N LYS A 91 -1.01 2.01 -15.03
CA LYS A 91 0.15 2.45 -15.82
C LYS A 91 1.27 3.10 -14.99
N TYR A 92 1.05 3.28 -13.69
CA TYR A 92 2.00 3.97 -12.82
C TYR A 92 2.85 2.95 -12.07
N SER A 93 4.17 3.14 -12.08
CA SER A 93 5.10 2.37 -11.27
C SER A 93 5.41 3.14 -10.00
N PHE A 94 5.24 2.46 -8.87
CA PHE A 94 5.33 3.03 -7.53
C PHE A 94 6.70 2.82 -6.89
N GLY A 95 7.66 2.33 -7.67
CA GLY A 95 9.00 1.98 -7.19
C GLY A 95 9.02 0.71 -6.35
N ASN A 96 10.11 0.55 -5.59
CA ASN A 96 10.35 -0.60 -4.75
C ASN A 96 9.68 -0.39 -3.39
N VAL A 97 9.00 -1.43 -2.93
CA VAL A 97 8.37 -1.47 -1.60
C VAL A 97 8.94 -2.69 -0.88
N ASP A 98 9.41 -2.49 0.35
CA ASP A 98 9.88 -3.60 1.16
C ASP A 98 8.71 -4.52 1.56
N GLY A 99 8.90 -5.82 1.40
CA GLY A 99 7.91 -6.83 1.75
C GLY A 99 6.69 -6.90 0.83
N GLN A 100 5.73 -7.72 1.23
CA GLN A 100 4.45 -7.93 0.54
C GLN A 100 3.36 -7.04 1.10
N VAL A 101 2.45 -6.58 0.23
CA VAL A 101 1.33 -5.69 0.60
C VAL A 101 0.24 -6.45 1.33
N LEU A 102 -0.28 -5.85 2.40
CA LEU A 102 -1.45 -6.34 3.13
C LEU A 102 -2.72 -5.63 2.63
N ILE A 103 -3.80 -6.40 2.47
CA ILE A 103 -5.16 -5.95 2.19
C ILE A 103 -6.00 -6.22 3.44
N PHE A 104 -6.84 -5.27 3.83
CA PHE A 104 -7.81 -5.43 4.89
C PHE A 104 -9.24 -5.54 4.33
N GLU A 105 -10.01 -6.49 4.84
CA GLU A 105 -11.42 -6.68 4.46
C GLU A 105 -12.34 -5.55 4.97
N SER A 106 -11.88 -4.80 5.99
CA SER A 106 -12.61 -3.63 6.50
C SER A 106 -12.54 -2.41 5.56
N MET A 107 -11.85 -2.51 4.42
CA MET A 107 -11.82 -1.48 3.40
C MET A 107 -13.21 -1.27 2.76
N PRO A 108 -13.74 -0.04 2.74
CA PRO A 108 -14.91 0.28 1.94
C PRO A 108 -14.67 -0.05 0.46
N LYS A 109 -15.62 -0.74 -0.19
CA LYS A 109 -15.51 -1.19 -1.59
C LYS A 109 -15.26 -0.06 -2.60
N ASP A 110 -15.58 1.18 -2.22
CA ASP A 110 -15.46 2.37 -3.06
C ASP A 110 -14.52 3.43 -2.47
N SER A 111 -13.67 3.09 -1.48
CA SER A 111 -12.66 4.01 -0.95
C SER A 111 -11.25 3.62 -1.37
N MET A 112 -10.36 4.62 -1.39
CA MET A 112 -8.91 4.42 -1.54
C MET A 112 -8.21 4.24 -0.18
N GLU A 113 -8.96 3.90 0.87
CA GLU A 113 -8.39 3.67 2.20
C GLU A 113 -7.81 2.26 2.27
N PHE A 114 -6.49 2.12 2.07
CA PHE A 114 -5.82 0.81 2.11
C PHE A 114 -5.41 0.35 3.51
N LEU A 115 -5.50 1.23 4.51
CA LEU A 115 -5.28 0.86 5.91
C LEU A 115 -6.61 0.47 6.54
N GLY A 116 -6.72 -0.79 6.97
CA GLY A 116 -7.91 -1.29 7.64
C GLY A 116 -8.17 -0.58 8.97
N LYS A 117 -9.44 -0.42 9.33
CA LYS A 117 -9.84 0.23 10.59
C LYS A 117 -9.33 -0.51 11.83
N ASP A 118 -9.13 -1.82 11.72
CA ASP A 118 -8.58 -2.65 12.79
C ASP A 118 -7.18 -2.20 13.25
N LEU A 119 -6.35 -1.65 12.34
CA LEU A 119 -5.03 -1.12 12.72
C LEU A 119 -5.12 0.11 13.62
N ASN A 120 -6.18 0.91 13.48
CA ASN A 120 -6.42 2.07 14.34
C ASN A 120 -6.67 1.65 15.79
N GLU A 121 -7.11 0.42 16.04
CA GLU A 121 -7.30 -0.09 17.39
C GLU A 121 -5.98 -0.56 18.03
N ILE A 122 -4.94 -0.79 17.23
CA ILE A 122 -3.68 -1.39 17.66
C ILE A 122 -2.58 -0.33 17.83
N PHE A 123 -2.46 0.62 16.91
CA PHE A 123 -1.36 1.58 16.87
C PHE A 123 -1.84 3.03 17.07
N ASN A 124 -1.03 3.85 17.74
CA ASN A 124 -1.38 5.25 18.02
C ASN A 124 -1.40 6.11 16.75
N GLU A 125 -0.39 5.92 15.89
CA GLU A 125 -0.11 6.78 14.75
C GLU A 125 -1.05 6.54 13.56
N VAL A 126 -1.67 5.36 13.47
CA VAL A 126 -2.43 4.96 12.28
C VAL A 126 -3.74 5.72 12.15
N SER A 127 -4.37 6.11 13.26
CA SER A 127 -5.67 6.80 13.24
C SER A 127 -5.65 8.18 12.55
N SER A 128 -4.48 8.80 12.42
CA SER A 128 -4.31 10.05 11.67
C SER A 128 -4.05 9.85 10.18
N LEU A 129 -3.82 8.61 9.73
CA LEU A 129 -3.53 8.28 8.35
C LEU A 129 -4.83 8.07 7.60
N GLN A 130 -5.18 9.03 6.75
CA GLN A 130 -6.39 9.02 5.94
C GLN A 130 -6.02 9.35 4.50
N THR A 131 -6.78 8.83 3.54
CA THR A 131 -6.56 9.22 2.15
C THR A 131 -6.80 10.71 2.00
N ILE A 132 -5.81 11.43 1.46
CA ILE A 132 -5.92 12.88 1.21
C ILE A 132 -6.13 13.08 -0.28
N ASN A 133 -7.23 13.74 -0.64
CA ASN A 133 -7.51 14.17 -2.01
C ASN A 133 -7.57 15.70 -2.03
N GLU A 134 -6.49 16.32 -2.48
CA GLU A 134 -6.38 17.77 -2.63
C GLU A 134 -6.55 18.12 -4.11
N THR A 135 -7.55 18.92 -4.43
CA THR A 135 -7.74 19.47 -5.78
C THR A 135 -7.57 20.97 -5.71
N THR A 136 -6.63 21.49 -6.48
CA THR A 136 -6.46 22.92 -6.74
C THR A 136 -6.94 23.24 -8.16
N GLU A 137 -6.93 24.51 -8.55
CA GLU A 137 -7.31 24.93 -9.91
C GLU A 137 -6.48 24.21 -10.99
N ASN A 138 -5.19 23.93 -10.70
CA ASN A 138 -4.23 23.43 -11.69
C ASN A 138 -3.60 22.08 -11.32
N SER A 139 -3.97 21.47 -10.19
CA SER A 139 -3.39 20.20 -9.76
C SER A 139 -4.35 19.32 -8.95
N LEU A 140 -4.14 18.02 -9.06
CA LEU A 140 -4.75 16.98 -8.24
C LEU A 140 -3.64 16.25 -7.49
N LYS A 141 -3.70 16.24 -6.16
CA LYS A 141 -2.82 15.46 -5.31
C LYS A 141 -3.62 14.40 -4.56
N ILE A 142 -3.19 13.15 -4.68
CA ILE A 142 -3.76 12.00 -3.99
C ILE A 142 -2.67 11.41 -3.12
N THR A 143 -2.91 11.30 -1.82
CA THR A 143 -2.05 10.56 -0.90
C THR A 143 -2.79 9.36 -0.34
N VAL A 144 -2.22 8.17 -0.51
CA VAL A 144 -2.72 6.91 0.07
C VAL A 144 -1.66 6.27 0.95
N TYR A 145 -2.10 5.49 1.92
CA TYR A 145 -1.23 4.78 2.84
C TYR A 145 -1.42 3.29 2.72
N VAL A 146 -0.33 2.54 2.55
CA VAL A 146 -0.37 1.10 2.32
C VAL A 146 0.55 0.42 3.31
N SER A 147 0.11 -0.72 3.86
CA SER A 147 0.92 -1.49 4.76
C SER A 147 1.55 -2.72 4.11
N THR A 148 2.70 -3.12 4.62
CA THR A 148 3.47 -4.27 4.15
C THR A 148 4.00 -5.14 5.29
N ILE A 149 4.28 -6.39 4.98
CA ILE A 149 4.98 -7.34 5.84
C ILE A 149 6.24 -7.86 5.14
N LYS A 150 7.36 -7.90 5.87
CA LYS A 150 8.62 -8.47 5.41
C LYS A 150 9.20 -9.43 6.45
N GLY A 151 9.62 -10.61 6.01
CA GLY A 151 10.26 -11.61 6.86
C GLY A 151 10.49 -12.92 6.11
N SER A 152 11.34 -13.79 6.64
CA SER A 152 11.66 -15.08 6.02
C SER A 152 10.93 -16.21 6.72
N LYS A 153 10.65 -17.27 5.98
CA LYS A 153 10.12 -18.51 6.51
C LYS A 153 11.00 -19.03 7.65
N GLY A 154 10.38 -19.35 8.77
CA GLY A 154 11.06 -19.84 9.98
C GLY A 154 11.54 -18.75 10.94
N ASP A 155 11.42 -17.47 10.57
CA ASP A 155 11.72 -16.35 11.47
C ASP A 155 10.63 -16.19 12.53
N SER A 156 11.01 -15.89 13.77
CA SER A 156 10.09 -15.57 14.88
C SER A 156 9.73 -14.09 14.97
N LEU A 157 10.15 -13.31 13.97
CA LEU A 157 10.07 -11.87 13.87
C LEU A 157 9.73 -11.53 12.43
N PHE A 158 8.88 -10.53 12.22
CA PHE A 158 8.73 -9.88 10.93
C PHE A 158 8.66 -8.37 11.09
N GLN A 159 8.98 -7.64 10.02
CA GLN A 159 8.81 -6.20 9.95
C GLN A 159 7.44 -5.88 9.33
N PHE A 160 6.63 -5.13 10.06
CA PHE A 160 5.45 -4.43 9.55
C PHE A 160 5.86 -3.02 9.16
N SER A 161 5.49 -2.53 7.98
CA SER A 161 5.77 -1.15 7.56
C SER A 161 4.54 -0.48 6.97
N ILE A 162 4.45 0.84 7.11
CA ILE A 162 3.44 1.67 6.43
C ILE A 162 4.19 2.63 5.50
N TYR A 163 3.76 2.63 4.25
CA TYR A 163 4.24 3.51 3.20
C TYR A 163 3.20 4.60 2.91
N GLU A 164 3.68 5.82 2.70
CA GLU A 164 2.94 6.90 2.07
C GLU A 164 3.23 6.90 0.58
N PHE A 165 2.16 6.88 -0.21
CA PHE A 165 2.22 7.05 -1.66
C PHE A 165 1.49 8.33 -2.03
N SER A 166 2.19 9.28 -2.65
CA SER A 166 1.62 10.53 -3.12
C SER A 166 1.75 10.63 -4.64
N LEU A 167 0.63 10.85 -5.31
CA LEU A 167 0.53 11.15 -6.73
C LEU A 167 0.07 12.59 -6.89
N GLU A 168 0.87 13.41 -7.57
CA GLU A 168 0.48 14.77 -7.94
C GLU A 168 0.39 14.86 -9.46
N LEU A 169 -0.75 15.31 -9.98
CA LEU A 169 -1.02 15.50 -11.39
C LEU A 169 -1.29 16.98 -11.64
N SER A 170 -0.58 17.58 -12.59
CA SER A 170 -0.86 18.94 -13.08
C SER A 170 -1.82 18.93 -14.27
N ASP A 171 -2.50 20.06 -14.50
CA ASP A 171 -3.30 20.36 -15.68
C ASP A 171 -2.53 20.21 -17.01
N THR A 172 -1.21 20.41 -16.99
CA THR A 172 -0.32 20.19 -18.15
C THR A 172 -0.09 18.70 -18.47
N GLY A 173 -0.64 17.78 -17.69
CA GLY A 173 -0.47 16.33 -17.83
C GLY A 173 0.86 15.81 -17.27
N LYS A 174 1.71 16.69 -16.70
CA LYS A 174 2.89 16.27 -15.94
C LYS A 174 2.45 15.78 -14.56
N GLY A 175 2.99 14.65 -14.13
CA GLY A 175 2.78 14.13 -12.79
C GLY A 175 4.09 13.89 -12.06
N SER A 176 4.06 14.03 -10.74
CA SER A 176 5.10 13.55 -9.85
C SER A 176 4.53 12.42 -8.99
N PHE A 177 5.41 11.51 -8.59
CA PHE A 177 5.07 10.41 -7.74
C PHE A 177 6.11 10.28 -6.64
N PHE A 178 5.65 10.02 -5.43
CA PHE A 178 6.47 9.87 -4.26
C PHE A 178 6.03 8.64 -3.46
N ALA A 179 6.99 7.82 -3.08
CA ALA A 179 6.80 6.70 -2.16
C ALA A 179 7.79 6.86 -1.01
N SER A 180 7.31 6.75 0.22
CA SER A 180 8.16 6.83 1.40
C SER A 180 7.67 5.90 2.50
N LYS A 181 8.57 5.13 3.09
CA LYS A 181 8.29 4.42 4.33
C LYS A 181 8.16 5.46 5.44
N ILE A 182 6.97 5.59 6.01
CA ILE A 182 6.70 6.57 7.07
C ILE A 182 6.74 5.93 8.46
N PHE A 183 6.37 4.65 8.55
CA PHE A 183 6.37 3.91 9.79
C PHE A 183 6.86 2.47 9.65
N PHE A 184 7.42 1.93 10.73
CA PHE A 184 7.75 0.51 10.83
C PHE A 184 7.51 -0.03 12.24
N LYS A 185 7.36 -1.35 12.37
CA LYS A 185 7.38 -2.07 13.64
C LYS A 185 7.92 -3.48 13.46
N ASN A 186 8.80 -3.88 14.37
CA ASN A 186 9.27 -5.25 14.47
C ASN A 186 8.29 -6.06 15.35
N ILE A 187 7.57 -7.02 14.75
CA ILE A 187 6.54 -7.83 15.39
C ILE A 187 7.10 -9.20 15.72
N LYS A 188 7.05 -9.59 17.00
CA LYS A 188 7.42 -10.93 17.46
C LYS A 188 6.21 -11.86 17.42
N LEU A 189 6.41 -13.09 16.96
CA LEU A 189 5.38 -14.13 16.91
C LEU A 189 5.18 -14.88 18.24
N SER A 190 6.04 -14.62 19.24
CA SER A 190 6.03 -15.21 20.59
C SER A 190 5.80 -14.19 21.68
#